data_AF-A0A816UI38-F1
#
_entry.id   AF-A0A816UI38-F1
#
_cell.length_a   1.000
_cell.length_b   1.000
_cell.length_c   1.000
_cell.angle_alpha   90.00
_cell.angle_beta   90.00
_cell.angle_gamma   90.00
#
_symmetry.space_group_name_H-M   'P 1'
#
loop_
_entity.id
_entity.type
_entity.pdbx_description
1 polymer ?
#
loop_
_entity_poly.entity_id
_entity_poly.type
_entity_poly.pdbx_seq_one_letter_code
_entity_poly.pdbx_strand_id
1 'polypeptide(L)'
;MRKIPIEQVQTAKQYIINNIDPIVDIFQKTNRKRLDNLILDQMKEKATREIKSKCPVNQLEKVKKLEEQYARILNLQFQLKKLEKRMNLNMPPPYLNIMDKIQLRSKELDSNEIAQFTEQWNNIVRHAKKDFTSIMMVAKTAEIEKIEKKYQETVQKLPEYIRQSLNTLVHTIRTRHDQTTEKKIHFLEQKAWRTRKT
;
A
#
# COMPACT_ATOMS: atom_id res chain seq x y z
N MET A 1 3.52 30.02 -51.26
CA MET A 1 3.40 29.37 -49.93
C MET A 1 4.58 29.80 -49.07
N ARG A 2 4.35 30.44 -47.92
CA ARG A 2 5.45 30.82 -46.98
C ARG A 2 5.94 29.55 -46.28
N LYS A 3 7.21 29.19 -46.47
CA LYS A 3 7.84 28.06 -45.77
C LYS A 3 8.09 28.49 -44.32
N ILE A 4 7.53 27.75 -43.36
CA ILE A 4 7.81 27.96 -41.94
C ILE A 4 9.27 27.56 -41.70
N PRO A 5 10.10 28.41 -41.06
CA PRO A 5 11.48 28.08 -40.75
C PRO A 5 11.58 26.79 -39.91
N ILE A 6 12.52 25.91 -40.27
CA ILE A 6 12.72 24.61 -39.60
C ILE A 6 12.97 24.79 -38.09
N GLU A 7 13.67 25.87 -37.70
CA GLU A 7 13.90 26.23 -36.30
C GLU A 7 12.60 26.50 -35.54
N GLN A 8 11.64 27.23 -36.14
CA GLN A 8 10.33 27.49 -35.51
C GLN A 8 9.52 26.20 -35.34
N VAL A 9 9.64 25.25 -36.28
CA VAL A 9 9.02 23.93 -36.17
C VAL A 9 9.68 23.11 -35.05
N GLN A 10 11.00 23.17 -34.90
CA GLN A 10 11.72 22.50 -33.83
C GLN A 10 11.38 23.08 -32.45
N THR A 11 11.32 24.41 -32.31
CA THR A 11 10.93 25.06 -31.05
C THR A 11 9.49 24.71 -30.67
N ALA A 12 8.56 24.70 -31.62
CA ALA A 12 7.18 24.30 -31.38
C ALA A 12 7.05 22.82 -30.97
N LYS A 13 7.80 21.91 -31.63
CA LYS A 13 7.87 20.49 -31.24
C LYS A 13 8.42 20.33 -29.83
N GLN A 14 9.52 21.02 -29.51
CA GLN A 14 10.12 20.96 -28.18
C GLN A 14 9.16 21.51 -27.11
N TYR A 15 8.40 22.55 -27.43
CA TYR A 15 7.37 23.10 -26.54
C TYR A 15 6.23 22.09 -26.28
N ILE A 16 5.74 21.41 -27.32
CA ILE A 16 4.69 20.37 -27.20
C ILE A 16 5.19 19.23 -26.30
N ILE A 17 6.39 18.70 -26.57
CA ILE A 17 6.99 17.60 -25.80
C ILE A 17 7.17 17.97 -24.32
N ASN A 18 7.63 19.20 -24.05
CA ASN A 18 7.96 19.61 -22.69
C ASN A 18 6.74 20.04 -21.86
N ASN A 19 5.68 20.55 -22.51
CA ASN A 19 4.58 21.20 -21.80
C ASN A 19 3.20 20.58 -22.04
N ILE A 20 2.93 20.04 -23.23
CA ILE A 20 1.60 19.55 -23.62
C ILE A 20 1.50 18.04 -23.44
N ASP A 21 2.48 17.28 -23.94
CA ASP A 21 2.50 15.81 -23.84
C ASP A 21 2.36 15.31 -22.39
N PRO A 22 3.04 15.90 -21.37
CA PRO A 22 2.85 15.49 -19.98
C PRO A 22 1.42 15.71 -19.47
N ILE A 23 0.74 16.78 -19.92
CA ILE A 23 -0.63 17.08 -19.53
C ILE A 23 -1.61 16.08 -20.16
N VAL A 24 -1.42 15.79 -21.45
CA VAL A 24 -2.22 14.78 -22.17
C VAL A 24 -2.06 13.42 -21.52
N ASP A 25 -0.83 13.03 -21.18
CA ASP A 25 -0.54 11.79 -20.46
C ASP A 25 -1.22 11.72 -19.09
N ILE A 26 -1.18 12.81 -18.31
CA ILE A 26 -1.86 12.90 -17.00
C ILE A 26 -3.37 12.74 -17.18
N PHE A 27 -3.95 13.40 -18.19
CA PHE A 27 -5.38 13.33 -18.47
C PHE A 27 -5.82 11.92 -18.89
N GLN A 28 -5.09 11.29 -19.82
CA GLN A 28 -5.35 9.92 -20.25
C GLN A 28 -5.22 8.92 -19.10
N LYS A 29 -4.17 9.02 -18.27
CA LYS A 29 -3.99 8.18 -17.09
C LYS A 29 -5.12 8.37 -16.08
N THR A 30 -5.60 9.60 -15.90
CA THR A 30 -6.70 9.91 -14.98
C THR A 30 -8.02 9.33 -15.47
N ASN A 31 -8.32 9.44 -16.76
CA ASN A 31 -9.55 8.88 -17.34
C ASN A 31 -9.55 7.35 -17.35
N ARG A 32 -8.40 6.71 -17.65
CA ARG A 32 -8.26 5.25 -17.51
C ARG A 32 -8.56 4.80 -16.07
N LYS A 33 -7.98 5.47 -15.07
CA LYS A 33 -8.27 5.17 -13.64
C LYS A 33 -9.75 5.34 -13.28
N ARG A 34 -10.44 6.34 -13.83
CA ARG A 34 -11.89 6.54 -13.62
C ARG A 34 -12.69 5.40 -14.22
N LEU A 35 -12.37 4.99 -15.45
CA LEU A 35 -13.01 3.87 -16.13
C LEU A 35 -12.77 2.55 -15.39
N ASP A 36 -11.54 2.28 -14.98
CA ASP A 36 -11.19 1.09 -14.20
C ASP A 36 -12.00 1.01 -12.90
N ASN A 37 -12.15 2.13 -12.18
CA ASN A 37 -12.97 2.19 -10.97
C ASN A 37 -14.45 1.89 -11.24
N LEU A 38 -15.00 2.43 -12.34
CA LEU A 38 -16.37 2.18 -12.77
C LEU A 38 -16.60 0.69 -13.09
N ILE A 39 -15.67 0.07 -13.82
CA ILE A 39 -15.71 -1.36 -14.13
C ILE A 39 -15.68 -2.18 -12.83
N LEU A 40 -14.81 -1.82 -11.88
CA LEU A 40 -14.73 -2.46 -10.58
C LEU A 40 -16.04 -2.33 -9.78
N ASP A 41 -16.71 -1.17 -9.80
CA ASP A 41 -18.01 -1.00 -9.15
C ASP A 41 -19.08 -1.89 -9.81
N GLN A 42 -19.13 -1.94 -11.14
CA GLN A 42 -20.08 -2.78 -11.87
C GLN A 42 -19.85 -4.28 -11.60
N MET A 43 -18.59 -4.73 -11.56
CA MET A 43 -18.23 -6.11 -11.22
C MET A 43 -18.66 -6.45 -9.79
N LYS A 44 -18.42 -5.54 -8.83
CA LYS A 44 -18.84 -5.72 -7.44
C LYS A 44 -20.36 -5.84 -7.33
N GLU A 45 -21.09 -4.94 -7.96
CA GLU A 45 -22.54 -4.94 -7.94
C GLU A 45 -23.12 -6.21 -8.55
N LYS A 46 -22.62 -6.62 -9.72
CA LYS A 46 -23.05 -7.84 -10.40
C LYS A 46 -22.85 -9.07 -9.51
N ALA A 47 -21.65 -9.24 -8.96
CA ALA A 47 -21.33 -10.38 -8.10
C ALA A 47 -22.18 -10.36 -6.81
N THR A 48 -22.41 -9.18 -6.22
CA THR A 48 -23.27 -9.02 -5.04
C THR A 48 -24.72 -9.43 -5.35
N ARG A 49 -25.25 -9.04 -6.51
CA ARG A 49 -26.61 -9.42 -6.94
C ARG A 49 -26.72 -10.91 -7.21
N GLU A 50 -25.72 -11.51 -7.84
CA GLU A 50 -25.67 -12.96 -8.08
C GLU A 50 -25.66 -13.75 -6.77
N ILE A 51 -24.87 -13.32 -5.79
CA ILE A 51 -24.86 -13.92 -4.46
C ILE A 51 -26.22 -13.76 -3.78
N LYS A 52 -26.78 -12.54 -3.73
CA LYS A 52 -28.08 -12.30 -3.06
C LYS A 52 -29.23 -13.07 -3.68
N SER A 53 -29.23 -13.24 -5.00
CA SER A 53 -30.32 -13.93 -5.71
C SER A 53 -30.25 -15.46 -5.62
N LYS A 54 -29.05 -16.03 -5.50
CA LYS A 54 -28.85 -17.50 -5.55
C LYS A 54 -28.52 -18.13 -4.20
N CYS A 55 -28.12 -17.33 -3.21
CA CYS A 55 -27.61 -17.81 -1.93
C CYS A 55 -28.71 -17.80 -0.85
N PRO A 56 -28.97 -18.93 -0.16
CA PRO A 56 -29.89 -18.95 0.97
C PRO A 56 -29.44 -18.00 2.08
N VAL A 57 -30.38 -17.46 2.87
CA VAL A 57 -30.11 -16.44 3.90
C VAL A 57 -29.01 -16.85 4.89
N ASN A 58 -28.96 -18.13 5.26
CA ASN A 58 -27.95 -18.69 6.16
C ASN A 58 -26.53 -18.79 5.55
N GLN A 59 -26.40 -18.70 4.22
CA GLN A 59 -25.11 -18.68 3.51
C GLN A 59 -24.66 -17.25 3.18
N LEU A 60 -25.58 -16.28 3.08
CA LEU A 60 -25.25 -14.87 2.90
C LEU A 60 -24.38 -14.33 4.04
N GLU A 61 -24.67 -14.70 5.28
CA GLU A 61 -23.86 -14.29 6.42
C GLU A 61 -22.45 -14.88 6.37
N LYS A 62 -22.31 -16.12 5.83
CA LYS A 62 -21.00 -16.76 5.64
C LYS A 62 -20.17 -16.03 4.58
N VAL A 63 -20.79 -15.66 3.45
CA VAL A 63 -20.12 -14.87 2.40
C VAL A 63 -19.65 -13.52 2.95
N LYS A 64 -20.50 -12.82 3.72
CA LYS A 64 -20.11 -11.53 4.34
C LYS A 64 -18.92 -11.69 5.29
N LYS A 65 -18.91 -12.73 6.13
CA LYS A 65 -17.77 -13.04 7.02
C LYS A 65 -16.50 -13.35 6.23
N LEU A 66 -16.61 -14.00 5.06
CA LEU A 66 -15.48 -14.27 4.18
C LEU A 66 -14.92 -12.99 3.56
N GLU A 67 -15.78 -12.07 3.12
CA GLU A 67 -15.35 -10.75 2.64
C GLU A 67 -14.60 -9.96 3.72
N GLU A 68 -15.12 -9.95 4.96
CA GLU A 68 -14.49 -9.31 6.11
C GLU A 68 -13.13 -9.94 6.46
N GLN A 69 -13.05 -11.28 6.43
CA GLN A 69 -11.79 -12.01 6.63
C GLN A 69 -10.77 -11.68 5.53
N TYR A 70 -11.20 -11.62 4.28
CA TYR A 70 -10.33 -11.29 3.15
C TYR A 70 -9.85 -9.83 3.22
N ALA A 71 -10.74 -8.89 3.55
CA ALA A 71 -10.37 -7.50 3.78
C ALA A 71 -9.35 -7.36 4.94
N ARG A 72 -9.48 -8.16 5.99
CA ARG A 72 -8.50 -8.22 7.09
C ARG A 72 -7.15 -8.76 6.63
N ILE A 73 -7.11 -9.82 5.81
CA ILE A 73 -5.87 -10.35 5.22
C ILE A 73 -5.14 -9.24 4.44
N LEU A 74 -5.85 -8.55 3.54
CA LEU A 74 -5.26 -7.47 2.75
C LEU A 74 -4.70 -6.34 3.62
N ASN A 75 -5.44 -5.93 4.66
CA ASN A 75 -4.97 -4.91 5.60
C ASN A 75 -3.70 -5.34 6.35
N LEU A 76 -3.61 -6.62 6.77
CA LEU A 76 -2.41 -7.15 7.42
C LEU A 76 -1.23 -7.21 6.44
N GLN A 77 -1.45 -7.66 5.21
CA GLN A 77 -0.43 -7.65 4.14
C GLN A 77 0.06 -6.22 3.86
N PHE A 78 -0.83 -5.23 3.84
CA PHE A 78 -0.45 -3.82 3.71
C PHE A 78 0.41 -3.34 4.88
N GLN A 79 0.04 -3.70 6.11
CA GLN A 79 0.85 -3.37 7.29
C GLN A 79 2.24 -4.02 7.23
N LEU A 80 2.32 -5.27 6.78
CA LEU A 80 3.58 -5.98 6.57
C LEU A 80 4.46 -5.23 5.54
N LYS A 81 3.89 -4.91 4.37
CA LYS A 81 4.59 -4.15 3.31
C LYS A 81 5.07 -2.78 3.80
N LYS A 82 4.29 -2.14 4.68
CA LYS A 82 4.70 -0.87 5.32
C LYS A 82 5.87 -1.06 6.28
N LEU A 83 5.90 -2.15 7.04
CA LEU A 83 7.04 -2.49 7.93
C LEU A 83 8.29 -2.82 7.12
N GLU A 84 8.18 -3.63 6.06
CA GLU A 84 9.27 -3.94 5.14
C GLU A 84 9.88 -2.67 4.52
N LYS A 85 9.03 -1.79 3.98
CA LYS A 85 9.49 -0.52 3.40
C LYS A 85 10.16 0.36 4.44
N ARG A 86 9.64 0.40 5.67
CA ARG A 86 10.26 1.14 6.78
C ARG A 86 11.62 0.58 7.15
N MET A 87 11.75 -0.73 7.26
CA MET A 87 13.00 -1.42 7.53
C MET A 87 14.03 -1.12 6.44
N ASN A 88 13.66 -1.26 5.16
CA ASN A 88 14.55 -1.00 4.02
C ASN A 88 14.96 0.47 3.90
N LEU A 89 14.07 1.39 4.29
CA LEU A 89 14.33 2.83 4.23
C LEU A 89 15.00 3.38 5.49
N ASN A 90 15.34 2.52 6.48
CA ASN A 90 15.81 2.91 7.82
C ASN A 90 14.87 3.92 8.53
N MET A 91 13.56 3.85 8.25
CA MET A 91 12.56 4.67 8.92
C MET A 91 11.99 3.92 10.14
N PRO A 92 12.11 4.44 11.37
CA PRO A 92 11.56 3.77 12.54
C PRO A 92 10.02 3.65 12.46
N PRO A 93 9.41 2.60 13.05
CA PRO A 93 7.97 2.52 13.25
C PRO A 93 7.43 3.71 14.07
N PRO A 94 6.17 4.14 13.87
CA PRO A 94 5.62 5.34 14.54
C PRO A 94 5.63 5.25 16.07
N TYR A 95 5.46 4.05 16.62
CA TYR A 95 5.47 3.79 18.07
C TYR A 95 6.89 3.89 18.68
N LEU A 96 7.93 3.83 17.85
CA LEU A 96 9.32 4.04 18.25
C LEU A 96 9.73 5.53 18.17
N ASN A 97 8.79 6.45 17.89
CA ASN A 97 9.01 7.90 18.03
C ASN A 97 9.41 8.30 19.46
N ILE A 98 9.04 7.52 20.49
CA ILE A 98 9.50 7.76 21.87
C ILE A 98 11.02 7.55 21.96
N MET A 99 11.56 6.53 21.29
CA MET A 99 13.00 6.33 21.20
C MET A 99 13.69 7.45 20.41
N ASP A 100 13.04 8.00 19.39
CA ASP A 100 13.55 9.19 18.68
C ASP A 100 13.56 10.44 19.57
N LYS A 101 12.56 10.62 20.43
CA LYS A 101 12.53 11.70 21.44
C LYS A 101 13.64 11.54 22.48
N ILE A 102 13.90 10.31 22.92
CA ILE A 102 15.00 10.00 23.84
C ILE A 102 16.35 10.28 23.16
N GLN A 103 16.50 9.91 21.88
CA GLN A 103 17.67 10.18 21.06
C GLN A 103 17.90 11.67 20.77
N LEU A 104 16.84 12.48 20.69
CA LEU A 104 16.95 13.93 20.56
C LEU A 104 17.42 14.57 21.88
N ARG A 105 16.83 14.17 23.01
CA ARG A 105 17.24 14.66 24.33
C ARG A 105 18.67 14.28 24.71
N SER A 106 19.17 13.13 24.25
CA SER A 106 20.58 12.75 24.50
C SER A 106 21.58 13.63 23.74
N LYS A 107 21.18 14.26 22.63
CA LYS A 107 22.03 15.19 21.87
C LYS A 107 22.12 16.58 22.49
N GLU A 108 21.24 16.91 23.45
CA GLU A 108 21.22 18.20 24.16
C GLU A 108 22.14 18.22 25.40
N LEU A 109 22.82 17.11 25.69
CA LEU A 109 23.70 16.96 26.85
C LEU A 109 25.17 17.08 26.39
N ASP A 110 25.75 18.27 26.51
CA ASP A 110 27.12 18.60 26.09
C ASP A 110 28.19 18.06 27.07
N SER A 111 28.84 16.94 26.73
CA SER A 111 30.20 16.61 27.18
C SER A 111 30.87 15.60 26.22
N ASN A 112 32.20 15.66 26.07
CA ASN A 112 32.93 14.83 25.09
C ASN A 112 32.89 13.32 25.40
N GLU A 113 32.69 12.92 26.66
CA GLU A 113 32.44 11.51 27.03
C GLU A 113 31.03 11.06 26.61
N ILE A 114 30.06 11.98 26.62
CA ILE A 114 28.67 11.73 26.21
C ILE A 114 28.57 11.46 24.71
N ALA A 115 29.48 11.95 23.86
CA ALA A 115 29.46 11.67 22.42
C ALA A 115 29.60 10.17 22.11
N GLN A 116 30.52 9.46 22.79
CA GLN A 116 30.68 8.01 22.65
C GLN A 116 29.49 7.24 23.22
N PHE A 117 28.96 7.63 24.38
CA PHE A 117 27.75 7.04 24.95
C PHE A 117 26.52 7.30 24.08
N THR A 118 26.44 8.46 23.42
CA THR A 118 25.37 8.82 22.49
C THR A 118 25.44 7.97 21.23
N GLU A 119 26.64 7.68 20.70
CA GLU A 119 26.81 6.78 19.56
C GLU A 119 26.45 5.33 19.90
N GLN A 120 26.93 4.82 21.04
CA GLN A 120 26.57 3.49 21.54
C GLN A 120 25.06 3.37 21.80
N TRP A 121 24.46 4.38 22.43
CA TRP A 121 23.02 4.44 22.65
C TRP A 121 22.23 4.48 21.34
N ASN A 122 22.67 5.29 20.37
CA ASN A 122 22.06 5.34 19.04
C ASN A 122 22.14 3.99 18.31
N ASN A 123 23.24 3.26 18.49
CA ASN A 123 23.40 1.91 17.95
C ASN A 123 22.44 0.92 18.63
N ILE A 124 22.35 0.91 19.96
CA ILE A 124 21.41 0.08 20.70
C ILE A 124 19.98 0.35 20.26
N VAL A 125 19.59 1.64 20.17
CA VAL A 125 18.25 2.05 19.71
C VAL A 125 18.00 1.59 18.28
N ARG A 126 18.99 1.70 17.38
CA ARG A 126 18.86 1.23 15.99
C ARG A 126 18.68 -0.28 15.91
N HIS A 127 19.42 -1.04 16.71
CA HIS A 127 19.29 -2.50 16.80
C HIS A 127 17.93 -2.90 17.35
N ALA A 128 17.52 -2.34 18.50
CA ALA A 128 16.21 -2.61 19.09
C ALA A 128 15.06 -2.29 18.11
N LYS A 129 15.13 -1.17 17.38
CA LYS A 129 14.14 -0.82 16.34
C LYS A 129 14.05 -1.89 15.23
N LYS A 130 15.18 -2.43 14.79
CA LYS A 130 15.23 -3.53 13.80
C LYS A 130 14.62 -4.80 14.37
N ASP A 131 15.01 -5.18 15.58
CA ASP A 131 14.55 -6.42 16.23
C ASP A 131 13.03 -6.38 16.48
N PHE A 132 12.52 -5.27 17.03
CA PHE A 132 11.07 -5.08 17.19
C PHE A 132 10.32 -5.11 15.86
N THR A 133 10.88 -4.48 14.82
CA THR A 133 10.25 -4.51 13.48
C THR A 133 10.21 -5.94 12.93
N SER A 134 11.29 -6.71 13.11
CA SER A 134 11.38 -8.12 12.71
C SER A 134 10.34 -8.99 13.44
N ILE A 135 10.26 -8.86 14.77
CA ILE A 135 9.26 -9.58 15.59
C ILE A 135 7.83 -9.24 15.14
N MET A 136 7.56 -7.95 14.89
CA MET A 136 6.25 -7.52 14.38
C MET A 136 5.94 -8.10 13.00
N MET A 137 6.93 -8.23 12.11
CA MET A 137 6.76 -8.86 10.81
C MET A 137 6.39 -10.34 10.96
N VAL A 138 7.16 -11.09 11.77
CA VAL A 138 6.89 -12.52 12.04
C VAL A 138 5.48 -12.72 12.59
N ALA A 139 5.09 -11.93 13.59
CA ALA A 139 3.75 -12.02 14.19
C ALA A 139 2.63 -11.76 13.17
N LYS A 140 2.82 -10.78 12.26
CA LYS A 140 1.83 -10.47 11.22
C LYS A 140 1.77 -11.55 10.15
N THR A 141 2.90 -12.12 9.74
CA THR A 141 2.94 -13.23 8.78
C THR A 141 2.18 -14.44 9.33
N ALA A 142 2.44 -14.82 10.58
CA ALA A 142 1.72 -15.92 11.22
C ALA A 142 0.21 -15.66 11.34
N GLU A 143 -0.20 -14.42 11.61
CA GLU A 143 -1.62 -14.04 11.64
C GLU A 143 -2.28 -14.15 10.25
N ILE A 144 -1.58 -13.70 9.19
CA ILE A 144 -2.04 -13.81 7.81
C ILE A 144 -2.25 -15.28 7.44
N GLU A 145 -1.24 -16.13 7.64
CA GLU A 145 -1.31 -17.57 7.32
C GLU A 145 -2.49 -18.26 8.01
N LYS A 146 -2.72 -17.95 9.29
CA LYS A 146 -3.85 -18.48 10.06
C LYS A 146 -5.21 -18.10 9.45
N ILE A 147 -5.38 -16.83 9.07
CA ILE A 147 -6.64 -16.34 8.50
C ILE A 147 -6.82 -16.87 7.07
N GLU A 148 -5.76 -16.89 6.26
CA GLU A 148 -5.77 -17.41 4.89
C GLU A 148 -6.15 -18.90 4.86
N LYS A 149 -5.58 -19.71 5.75
CA LYS A 149 -5.95 -21.12 5.86
C LYS A 149 -7.44 -21.29 6.16
N LYS A 150 -7.96 -20.59 7.19
CA LYS A 150 -9.38 -20.63 7.54
C LYS A 150 -10.28 -20.15 6.40
N TYR A 151 -9.86 -19.09 5.70
CA TYR A 151 -10.56 -18.54 4.56
C TYR A 151 -10.65 -19.59 3.43
N GLN A 152 -9.53 -20.20 3.04
CA GLN A 152 -9.48 -21.22 1.97
C GLN A 152 -10.33 -22.44 2.32
N GLU A 153 -10.23 -22.97 3.54
CA GLU A 153 -11.05 -24.09 4.01
C GLU A 153 -12.56 -23.78 3.96
N THR A 154 -12.94 -22.54 4.26
CA THR A 154 -14.34 -22.12 4.25
C THR A 154 -14.85 -21.89 2.82
N VAL A 155 -14.02 -21.33 1.94
CA VAL A 155 -14.34 -21.14 0.51
C VAL A 155 -14.55 -22.48 -0.18
N GLN A 156 -13.68 -23.47 0.06
CA GLN A 156 -13.79 -24.80 -0.56
C GLN A 156 -15.11 -25.52 -0.24
N LYS A 157 -15.73 -25.21 0.91
CA LYS A 157 -17.03 -25.77 1.33
C LYS A 157 -18.24 -25.07 0.67
N LEU A 158 -18.02 -24.00 -0.08
CA LEU A 158 -19.10 -23.29 -0.77
C LEU A 158 -19.45 -23.94 -2.12
N PRO A 159 -20.73 -23.88 -2.50
CA PRO A 159 -21.16 -24.20 -3.87
C PRO A 159 -20.36 -23.43 -4.93
N GLU A 160 -20.08 -24.08 -6.07
CA GLU A 160 -19.26 -23.54 -7.16
C GLU A 160 -19.73 -22.16 -7.64
N TYR A 161 -21.04 -21.97 -7.83
CA TYR A 161 -21.59 -20.68 -8.27
C TYR A 161 -21.33 -19.55 -7.25
N ILE A 162 -21.34 -19.85 -5.95
CA ILE A 162 -21.01 -18.86 -4.90
C ILE A 162 -19.51 -18.58 -4.92
N ARG A 163 -18.68 -19.62 -5.10
CA ARG A 163 -17.23 -19.44 -5.22
C ARG A 163 -16.86 -18.52 -6.37
N GLN A 164 -17.49 -18.66 -7.54
CA GLN A 164 -17.22 -17.82 -8.71
C GLN A 164 -17.57 -16.34 -8.46
N SER A 165 -18.77 -16.06 -7.93
CA SER A 165 -19.16 -14.69 -7.59
C SER A 165 -18.31 -14.13 -6.44
N LEU A 166 -17.96 -14.94 -5.43
CA LEU A 166 -17.05 -14.54 -4.35
C LEU A 166 -15.65 -14.21 -4.89
N ASN A 167 -15.10 -15.01 -5.80
CA ASN A 167 -13.80 -14.73 -6.42
C ASN A 167 -13.82 -13.40 -7.18
N THR A 168 -14.93 -13.07 -7.84
CA THR A 168 -15.12 -11.77 -8.51
C THR A 168 -15.13 -10.62 -7.49
N LEU A 169 -15.81 -10.77 -6.35
CA LEU A 169 -15.81 -9.78 -5.27
C LEU A 169 -14.41 -9.61 -4.67
N VAL A 170 -13.77 -10.71 -4.34
CA VAL A 170 -12.42 -10.77 -3.77
C VAL A 170 -11.39 -10.15 -4.69
N HIS A 171 -11.44 -10.45 -5.99
CA HIS A 171 -10.61 -9.81 -7.00
C HIS A 171 -10.83 -8.29 -7.00
N THR A 172 -12.09 -7.84 -6.97
CA THR A 172 -12.42 -6.42 -6.96
C THR A 172 -11.88 -5.70 -5.71
N ILE A 173 -12.05 -6.32 -4.53
CA ILE A 173 -11.55 -5.79 -3.26
C ILE A 173 -10.01 -5.70 -3.30
N ARG A 174 -9.33 -6.75 -3.78
CA ARG A 174 -7.87 -6.78 -3.93
C ARG A 174 -7.36 -5.69 -4.86
N THR A 175 -7.95 -5.54 -6.05
CA THR A 175 -7.52 -4.54 -7.03
C THR A 175 -7.62 -3.12 -6.46
N ARG A 176 -8.72 -2.81 -5.73
CA ARG A 176 -8.86 -1.50 -5.03
C ARG A 176 -7.84 -1.31 -3.92
N HIS A 177 -7.61 -2.36 -3.15
CA HIS A 177 -6.62 -2.35 -2.10
C HIS A 177 -5.22 -2.07 -2.65
N ASP A 178 -4.84 -2.71 -3.75
CA ASP A 178 -3.53 -2.58 -4.36
C ASP A 178 -3.32 -1.18 -4.94
N GLN A 179 -4.32 -0.62 -5.64
CA GLN A 179 -4.30 0.78 -6.10
C GLN A 179 -4.12 1.79 -4.95
N THR A 180 -4.75 1.52 -3.80
CA THR A 180 -4.63 2.38 -2.61
C THR A 180 -3.27 2.21 -1.93
N THR A 181 -2.79 0.97 -1.86
CA THR A 181 -1.50 0.60 -1.28
C THR A 181 -0.35 1.25 -2.04
N GLU A 182 -0.37 1.20 -3.36
CA GLU A 182 0.64 1.79 -4.23
C GLU A 182 0.79 3.29 -3.98
N LYS A 183 -0.34 4.03 -3.92
CA LYS A 183 -0.34 5.47 -3.59
C LYS A 183 0.29 5.76 -2.23
N LYS A 184 -0.06 4.96 -1.21
CA LYS A 184 0.46 5.13 0.16
C LYS A 184 1.95 4.82 0.26
N ILE A 185 2.43 3.80 -0.46
CA ILE A 185 3.86 3.44 -0.50
C ILE A 185 4.65 4.52 -1.22
N HIS A 186 4.17 4.99 -2.37
CA HIS A 186 4.81 6.06 -3.12
C HIS A 186 4.97 7.33 -2.27
N PHE A 187 3.94 7.69 -1.49
CA PHE A 187 4.02 8.79 -0.53
C PHE A 187 5.11 8.57 0.54
N LEU A 188 5.23 7.36 1.08
CA LEU A 188 6.28 7.04 2.07
C LEU A 188 7.68 7.14 1.48
N GLU A 189 7.87 6.70 0.24
CA GLU A 189 9.14 6.78 -0.49
C GLU A 189 9.53 8.24 -0.77
N GLN A 190 8.58 9.06 -1.24
CA GLN A 190 8.79 10.49 -1.43
C GLN A 190 9.17 11.19 -0.12
N LYS A 191 8.47 10.86 0.98
CA LYS A 191 8.77 11.43 2.30
C LYS A 191 10.18 11.06 2.76
N ALA A 192 10.57 9.79 2.64
CA ALA A 192 11.90 9.32 3.01
C ALA A 192 12.99 10.02 2.20
N TRP A 193 12.76 10.23 0.89
CA TRP A 193 13.69 10.95 0.03
C TRP A 193 13.89 12.40 0.44
N ARG A 194 12.80 13.12 0.79
CA ARG A 194 12.88 14.50 1.27
C ARG A 194 13.71 14.60 2.55
N THR A 195 13.50 13.70 3.50
CA THR A 195 14.27 13.67 4.76
C THR A 195 15.76 13.38 4.58
N ARG A 196 16.18 12.75 3.47
CA ARG A 196 17.60 12.52 3.17
C ARG A 196 18.31 13.71 2.51
N LYS A 197 17.55 14.68 1.98
CA LYS A 197 18.09 15.85 1.27
C LYS A 197 18.23 17.10 2.14
N THR A 198 17.56 17.11 3.29
CA THR A 198 17.66 18.12 4.36
C THR A 198 18.65 17.63 5.41
#